data_AF-A0A6G3XLL3-F1
#
_entry.id   AF-A0A6G3XLL3-F1
#
_cell.length_a   1.000
_cell.length_b   1.000
_cell.length_c   1.000
_cell.angle_alpha   90.00
_cell.angle_beta   90.00
_cell.angle_gamma   90.00
#
_symmetry.space_group_name_H-M   'P 1'
#
loop_
_entity.id
_entity.type
_entity.pdbx_description
1 polymer ?
#
loop_
_entity_poly.entity_id
_entity_poly.type
_entity_poly.pdbx_seq_one_letter_code
_entity_poly.pdbx_strand_id
1 'polypeptide(L)' 'GDGAVGLCGVLAAKRLGAERVIALGRHTARTDIARRFGATDVVAERGEAALAAVRELTRGEGAHSVIEAVGTEQSMR' A
#
# COMPACT_ATOMS: atom_id res chain seq x y z
N GLY A 1 2.22 -4.34 2.63
CA GLY A 1 1.77 -5.74 2.56
C GLY A 1 0.27 -5.83 2.68
N ASP A 2 -0.36 -6.85 2.06
CA ASP A 2 -1.83 -7.04 2.02
C ASP A 2 -2.36 -8.03 3.08
N GLY A 3 -1.54 -8.39 4.07
CA GLY A 3 -1.94 -9.19 5.22
C GLY A 3 -2.78 -8.41 6.24
N ALA A 4 -3.25 -9.10 7.29
CA ALA A 4 -4.15 -8.52 8.29
C ALA A 4 -3.64 -7.20 8.89
N VAL A 5 -2.36 -7.13 9.28
CA VAL A 5 -1.74 -5.93 9.84
C VAL A 5 -1.73 -4.77 8.82
N GLY A 6 -1.37 -5.05 7.56
CA GLY A 6 -1.37 -4.04 6.50
C GLY A 6 -2.77 -3.49 6.21
N LEU A 7 -3.79 -4.36 6.23
CA LEU A 7 -5.19 -3.95 6.09
C LEU A 7 -5.65 -3.06 7.26
N CYS A 8 -5.26 -3.38 8.49
CA CYS A 8 -5.48 -2.49 9.64
C CYS A 8 -4.79 -1.13 9.45
N GLY A 9 -3.58 -1.11 8.87
CA GLY A 9 -2.87 0.12 8.51
C GLY A 9 -3.64 0.99 7.51
N VAL A 10 -4.21 0.38 6.46
CA VAL A 10 -5.08 1.08 5.50
C VAL A 10 -6.28 1.71 6.18
N LEU A 11 -7.00 0.92 7.01
CA LEU A 11 -8.17 1.40 7.74
C LEU A 11 -7.83 2.56 8.68
N ALA A 12 -6.71 2.45 9.41
CA ALA A 12 -6.24 3.49 10.32
C ALA A 12 -5.86 4.77 9.55
N ALA A 13 -5.10 4.66 8.47
CA ALA A 13 -4.72 5.80 7.63
C ALA A 13 -5.95 6.55 7.11
N LYS A 14 -6.96 5.81 6.61
CA LYS A 14 -8.21 6.43 6.15
C LYS A 14 -8.95 7.15 7.28
N ARG A 15 -9.05 6.53 8.46
CA ARG A 15 -9.70 7.14 9.64
C ARG A 15 -8.98 8.39 10.15
N LEU A 16 -7.66 8.46 9.97
CA LEU A 16 -6.85 9.64 10.32
C LEU A 16 -6.87 10.74 9.26
N GLY A 17 -7.65 10.57 8.18
CA GLY A 17 -7.87 11.61 7.17
C GLY A 17 -6.93 11.54 5.97
N ALA A 18 -6.21 10.43 5.75
CA ALA A 18 -5.42 10.27 4.53
C ALA A 18 -6.33 10.31 3.29
N GLU A 19 -6.05 11.26 2.38
CA GLU A 19 -6.78 11.40 1.12
C GLU A 19 -6.42 10.30 0.12
N ARG A 20 -5.14 9.89 0.11
CA ARG A 20 -4.59 8.85 -0.76
C ARG A 20 -3.92 7.78 0.08
N VAL A 21 -4.27 6.52 -0.20
CA VAL A 21 -3.69 5.35 0.47
C VAL A 21 -3.42 4.29 -0.59
N ILE A 22 -2.13 4.00 -0.81
CA ILE A 22 -1.66 3.03 -1.81
C ILE A 22 -1.38 1.71 -1.10
N ALA A 23 -2.10 0.65 -1.45
CA ALA A 23 -1.89 -0.69 -0.92
C ALA A 23 -1.11 -1.57 -1.90
N LEU A 24 0.02 -2.14 -1.45
CA LEU A 24 0.80 -3.10 -2.25
C LEU A 24 0.37 -4.54 -1.92
N GLY A 25 -0.17 -5.24 -2.91
CA GLY A 25 -0.73 -6.58 -2.76
C GLY A 25 -1.26 -7.17 -4.07
N ARG A 26 -1.12 -8.49 -4.23
CA ARG A 26 -1.55 -9.21 -5.44
C ARG A 26 -2.74 -10.14 -5.21
N HIS A 27 -3.10 -10.40 -3.96
CA HIS A 27 -4.21 -11.30 -3.63
C HIS A 27 -5.50 -10.49 -3.71
N THR A 28 -6.25 -10.65 -4.80
CA THR A 28 -7.46 -9.86 -5.11
C THR A 28 -8.46 -9.82 -3.95
N ALA A 29 -8.73 -10.98 -3.33
CA ALA A 29 -9.61 -11.04 -2.16
C ALA A 29 -9.17 -10.13 -0.99
N ARG A 30 -7.86 -9.91 -0.81
CA ARG A 30 -7.32 -9.02 0.24
C ARG A 30 -7.29 -7.58 -0.22
N THR A 31 -6.93 -7.32 -1.48
CA THR A 31 -6.89 -5.95 -2.00
C THR A 31 -8.28 -5.34 -2.18
N ASP A 32 -9.31 -6.16 -2.39
CA ASP A 32 -10.70 -5.71 -2.35
C ASP A 32 -11.13 -5.29 -0.94
N ILE A 33 -10.62 -5.98 0.09
CA ILE A 33 -10.79 -5.52 1.49
C ILE A 33 -10.04 -4.21 1.70
N ALA A 34 -8.81 -4.07 1.18
CA ALA A 34 -8.04 -2.83 1.27
C ALA A 34 -8.84 -1.65 0.68
N ARG A 35 -9.44 -1.82 -0.50
CA ARG A 35 -10.33 -0.81 -1.10
C ARG A 35 -11.51 -0.48 -0.21
N ARG A 36 -12.21 -1.49 0.33
CA ARG A 36 -13.32 -1.28 1.29
C ARG A 36 -12.88 -0.55 2.55
N PHE A 37 -11.63 -0.72 2.98
CA PHE A 37 -11.07 -0.05 4.17
C PHE A 37 -10.55 1.36 3.87
N GLY A 38 -10.43 1.75 2.60
CA GLY A 38 -10.07 3.11 2.20
C GLY A 38 -8.82 3.24 1.36
N ALA A 39 -8.22 2.14 0.88
CA ALA A 39 -7.18 2.21 -0.15
C ALA A 39 -7.76 2.83 -1.42
N THR A 40 -7.12 3.88 -1.92
CA THR A 40 -7.48 4.55 -3.18
C THR A 40 -6.87 3.84 -4.37
N ASP A 41 -5.69 3.25 -4.17
CA ASP A 41 -4.89 2.64 -5.21
C ASP A 41 -4.37 1.28 -4.72
N VAL A 42 -4.28 0.33 -5.65
CA VAL A 42 -3.71 -0.99 -5.40
C VAL A 42 -2.64 -1.25 -6.45
N VAL A 43 -1.44 -1.59 -5.99
CA VAL A 43 -0.30 -1.98 -6.84
C VAL A 43 -0.04 -3.47 -6.62
N ALA A 44 -0.20 -4.26 -7.69
CA ALA A 44 -0.07 -5.72 -7.63
C ALA A 44 1.36 -6.20 -7.95
N GLU A 45 2.12 -5.33 -8.61
CA GLU A 45 3.51 -5.50 -9.01
C GLU A 45 4.43 -5.68 -7.79
N ARG A 46 5.67 -6.11 -8.05
CA ARG A 46 6.74 -6.25 -7.04
C ARG A 46 8.06 -5.73 -7.59
N GLY A 47 9.00 -5.45 -6.68
CA GLY A 47 10.33 -4.97 -7.03
C GLY A 47 10.27 -3.67 -7.84
N GLU A 48 11.13 -3.55 -8.85
CA GLU A 48 11.24 -2.36 -9.70
C GLU A 48 9.93 -1.93 -10.34
N ALA A 49 9.07 -2.88 -10.75
CA ALA A 49 7.78 -2.56 -11.33
C ALA A 49 6.84 -1.89 -10.31
N ALA A 50 6.85 -2.33 -9.04
CA ALA A 50 6.10 -1.68 -7.99
C ALA A 50 6.66 -0.28 -7.66
N LEU A 51 7.99 -0.14 -7.67
CA LEU A 51 8.65 1.15 -7.44
C LEU A 51 8.26 2.16 -8.52
N ALA A 52 8.28 1.75 -9.79
CA ALA A 52 7.86 2.59 -10.91
C ALA A 52 6.39 3.01 -10.77
N ALA A 53 5.48 2.06 -10.50
CA ALA A 53 4.06 2.35 -10.32
C ALA A 53 3.79 3.32 -9.16
N VAL A 54 4.44 3.12 -8.00
CA VAL A 54 4.29 4.03 -6.85
C VAL A 54 4.86 5.41 -7.17
N ARG A 55 6.01 5.50 -7.86
CA ARG A 55 6.58 6.79 -8.29
C ARG A 55 5.63 7.53 -9.22
N GLU A 56 5.02 6.85 -10.17
CA GLU A 56 4.03 7.45 -11.07
C GLU A 56 2.81 7.98 -10.28
N LEU A 57 2.23 7.14 -9.41
CA LEU A 57 1.08 7.52 -8.57
C LEU A 57 1.38 8.69 -7.62
N THR A 58 2.64 8.86 -7.25
CA THR A 58 3.12 9.91 -6.34
C THR A 58 3.79 11.09 -7.06
N ARG A 59 3.75 11.13 -8.40
CA ARG A 59 4.43 12.15 -9.23
C ARG A 59 5.92 12.31 -8.91
N GLY A 60 6.55 11.21 -8.49
CA GLY A 60 7.97 11.14 -8.15
C GLY A 60 8.32 11.57 -6.71
N GLU A 61 7.37 12.13 -5.95
CA GLU A 61 7.63 12.64 -4.59
C GLU A 61 7.71 11.52 -3.53
N GLY A 62 7.13 10.35 -3.81
CA GLY A 62 6.97 9.28 -2.84
C GLY A 62 5.81 9.51 -1.88
N ALA A 63 5.76 8.74 -0.79
CA ALA A 63 4.71 8.82 0.21
C ALA A 63 5.19 9.58 1.45
N HIS A 64 4.32 10.39 2.05
CA HIS A 64 4.60 11.07 3.33
C HIS A 64 4.85 10.11 4.49
N SER A 65 4.30 8.90 4.42
CA SER A 65 4.46 7.87 5.44
C SER A 65 4.34 6.49 4.79
N VAL A 66 5.07 5.52 5.34
CA VAL A 66 5.10 4.14 4.84
C VAL A 66 4.88 3.19 6.01
N ILE A 67 4.04 2.18 5.79
CA ILE A 67 3.83 1.07 6.74
C ILE A 67 4.40 -0.19 6.13
N GLU A 68 5.51 -0.68 6.69
CA GLU A 68 6.03 -2.01 6.39
C GLU A 68 5.20 -3.04 7.17
N ALA A 69 4.67 -4.04 6.48
CA ALA A 69 3.85 -5.11 7.06
C ALA A 69 3.97 -6.44 6.28
N VAL A 70 5.12 -6.66 5.65
CA VAL A 70 5.53 -7.86 4.93
C VAL A 70 6.56 -8.63 5.75
N GLY A 71 7.47 -7.91 6.42
CA GLY A 71 8.48 -8.47 7.32
C GLY A 71 9.68 -9.09 6.61
N THR A 72 9.92 -8.76 5.33
CA THR A 72 11.11 -9.25 4.60
C THR A 72 12.22 -8.21 4.61
N GLU A 73 13.47 -8.65 4.62
CA GLU A 73 14.64 -7.77 4.51
C GLU A 73 14.58 -6.89 3.26
N GLN A 74 14.11 -7.45 2.13
CA GLN A 74 13.90 -6.71 0.88
C GLN A 74 12.90 -5.56 1.02
N SER A 75 11.91 -5.63 1.93
CA SER A 75 10.92 -4.56 2.11
C SER A 75 11.39 -3.44 3.03
N MET A 76 12.49 -3.64 3.75
CA MET A 76 13.04 -2.68 4.70
C MET A 76 14.29 -1.94 4.19
N ARG A 77 14.85 -2.38 3.06
CA ARG A 77 16.01 -1.80 2.40
C ARG A 77 15.60 -1.07 1.13
#